data_AF-A0A847V5X8-F1
#
_entry.id   AF-A0A847V5X8-F1
#
_cell.length_a   1.000
_cell.length_b   1.000
_cell.length_c   1.000
_cell.angle_alpha   90.00
_cell.angle_beta   90.00
_cell.angle_gamma   90.00
#
_symmetry.space_group_name_H-M   'P 1'
#
loop_
_entity.id
_entity.type
_entity.pdbx_description
1 polymer ?
#
loop_
_entity_poly.entity_id
_entity_poly.type
_entity_poly.pdbx_seq_one_letter_code
_entity_poly.pdbx_strand_id
1 'polypeptide(L)'
;FLSYGKPGVLEGERYKMTPEIVDSWEKTIPEFSSAGKEMHFTRWDQLAEADSPDVVIFFARPEVLSGLFTLANYDSSDPNGVICPMGAGCSSIISYPVLEGQKQEDEPKVVLGIFDPSARPCVPLDVLSMAFPMKRFEKAVGYMEESFLSTKTWTRVQKKIERSAALYRKG
;
A
#
# COMPACT_ATOMS: atom_id res chain seq x y z
N PHE A 1 12.03 19.03 -8.87
CA PHE A 1 11.50 19.02 -7.49
C PHE A 1 12.19 17.97 -6.64
N LEU A 2 12.15 16.69 -7.04
CA LEU A 2 12.67 15.56 -6.26
C LEU A 2 14.16 15.61 -5.90
N SER A 3 15.00 16.32 -6.67
CA SER A 3 16.42 16.53 -6.39
C SER A 3 16.69 17.96 -5.90
N TYR A 4 17.22 18.83 -6.75
CA TYR A 4 17.68 20.18 -6.37
C TYR A 4 16.61 21.28 -6.53
N GLY A 5 15.45 20.93 -7.10
CA GLY A 5 14.43 21.92 -7.43
C GLY A 5 14.84 22.81 -8.62
N LYS A 6 14.27 24.01 -8.69
CA LYS A 6 14.61 25.04 -9.68
C LYS A 6 14.93 26.33 -8.91
N PRO A 7 16.18 26.85 -8.97
CA PRO A 7 16.57 28.04 -8.22
C PRO A 7 15.61 29.21 -8.43
N GLY A 8 15.14 29.82 -7.34
CA GLY A 8 14.19 30.94 -7.36
C GLY A 8 12.75 30.60 -7.77
N VAL A 9 12.44 29.33 -8.05
CA VAL A 9 11.09 28.91 -8.49
C VAL A 9 10.52 27.84 -7.56
N LEU A 10 11.29 26.80 -7.27
CA LEU A 10 10.83 25.65 -6.50
C LEU A 10 11.99 25.07 -5.72
N GLU A 11 11.84 24.94 -4.41
CA GLU A 11 12.82 24.27 -3.57
C GLU A 11 12.89 22.78 -3.90
N GLY A 12 14.09 22.21 -3.85
CA GLY A 12 14.30 20.79 -4.06
C GLY A 12 14.08 19.97 -2.79
N GLU A 13 13.33 18.89 -2.88
CA GLU A 13 13.08 17.98 -1.75
C GLU A 13 14.28 17.10 -1.40
N ARG A 14 15.21 16.91 -2.34
CA ARG A 14 16.40 16.06 -2.18
C ARG A 14 16.10 14.59 -1.85
N TYR A 15 14.94 14.08 -2.28
CA TYR A 15 14.63 12.64 -2.20
C TYR A 15 15.47 11.80 -3.18
N LYS A 16 15.96 12.41 -4.25
CA LYS A 16 16.93 11.81 -5.19
C LYS A 16 18.19 12.67 -5.25
N MET A 17 19.34 12.01 -5.31
CA MET A 17 20.64 12.68 -5.27
C MET A 17 20.84 13.61 -6.47
N THR A 18 20.52 13.18 -7.69
CA THR A 18 20.72 13.98 -8.90
C THR A 18 19.50 13.91 -9.84
N PRO A 19 19.31 14.90 -10.74
CA PRO A 19 18.27 14.85 -11.78
C PRO A 19 18.38 13.62 -12.68
N GLU A 20 19.58 13.15 -13.02
CA GLU A 20 19.78 12.01 -13.91
C GLU A 20 19.23 10.70 -13.30
N ILE A 21 19.28 10.58 -11.96
CA ILE A 21 18.64 9.48 -11.23
C ILE A 21 17.11 9.60 -11.30
N VAL A 22 16.57 10.82 -11.26
CA VAL A 22 15.12 11.06 -11.44
C VAL A 22 14.72 10.64 -12.86
N ASP A 23 15.42 11.11 -13.88
CA ASP A 23 15.13 10.78 -15.29
C ASP A 23 15.23 9.28 -15.56
N SER A 24 16.21 8.61 -14.95
CA SER A 24 16.37 7.16 -15.06
C SER A 24 15.24 6.40 -14.37
N TRP A 25 14.79 6.88 -13.21
CA TRP A 25 13.67 6.30 -12.47
C TRP A 25 12.34 6.50 -13.21
N GLU A 26 12.07 7.69 -13.75
CA GLU A 26 10.84 7.98 -14.50
C GLU A 26 10.65 7.02 -15.68
N LYS A 27 11.73 6.66 -16.38
CA LYS A 27 11.69 5.66 -17.46
C LYS A 27 11.30 4.25 -17.02
N THR A 28 11.39 3.94 -15.72
CA THR A 28 10.97 2.65 -15.16
C THR A 28 9.50 2.64 -14.72
N ILE A 29 8.87 3.81 -14.62
CA ILE A 29 7.48 3.92 -14.19
C ILE A 29 6.60 3.53 -15.39
N PRO A 30 5.79 2.46 -15.29
CA PRO A 30 4.90 2.08 -16.37
C PRO A 30 3.89 3.18 -16.66
N GLU A 31 3.49 3.31 -17.93
CA GLU A 31 2.44 4.26 -18.30
C GLU A 31 1.13 3.92 -17.59
N PHE A 32 0.58 4.91 -16.88
CA PHE A 32 -0.72 4.82 -16.23
C PHE A 32 -1.75 5.50 -17.13
N SER A 33 -2.65 4.71 -17.73
CA SER A 33 -3.67 5.25 -18.63
C SER A 33 -4.62 6.20 -17.88
N SER A 34 -4.79 7.40 -18.42
CA SER A 34 -5.79 8.37 -17.97
C SER A 34 -7.10 8.28 -18.78
N ALA A 35 -7.35 7.14 -19.44
CA ALA A 35 -8.55 6.96 -20.26
C ALA A 35 -9.87 7.07 -19.46
N GLY A 36 -9.81 6.81 -18.14
CA GLY A 36 -10.90 7.14 -17.21
C GLY A 36 -10.87 8.62 -16.81
N LYS A 37 -12.05 9.27 -16.76
CA LYS A 37 -12.16 10.68 -16.38
C LYS A 37 -12.11 10.92 -14.87
N GLU A 38 -12.43 9.89 -14.08
CA GLU A 38 -12.64 9.99 -12.64
C GLU A 38 -12.05 8.79 -11.92
N MET A 39 -11.63 8.99 -10.67
CA MET A 39 -11.18 7.94 -9.76
C MET A 39 -12.07 8.00 -8.52
N HIS A 40 -12.75 6.89 -8.23
CA HIS A 40 -13.69 6.79 -7.12
C HIS A 40 -13.03 6.12 -5.92
N PHE A 41 -13.22 6.70 -4.74
CA PHE A 41 -12.83 6.11 -3.47
C PHE A 41 -14.08 5.95 -2.62
N THR A 42 -14.35 4.72 -2.23
CA THR A 42 -15.49 4.38 -1.37
C THR A 42 -14.96 3.66 -0.14
N ARG A 43 -15.48 4.01 1.04
CA ARG A 43 -15.15 3.26 2.25
C ARG A 43 -15.70 1.84 2.13
N TRP A 44 -14.97 0.88 2.69
CA TRP A 44 -15.38 -0.53 2.63
C TRP A 44 -16.81 -0.78 3.11
N ASP A 45 -17.24 -0.10 4.18
CA ASP A 45 -18.57 -0.21 4.77
C ASP A 45 -19.68 0.53 4.00
N GLN A 46 -19.35 1.13 2.85
CA GLN A 46 -20.26 1.84 1.96
C GLN A 46 -20.28 1.24 0.55
N LEU A 47 -19.59 0.13 0.31
CA LEU A 47 -19.63 -0.57 -0.97
C LEU A 47 -21.01 -1.17 -1.22
N ALA A 48 -21.53 -0.95 -2.42
CA ALA A 48 -22.69 -1.62 -2.95
C ALA A 48 -22.29 -2.91 -3.67
N GLU A 49 -23.23 -3.84 -3.83
CA GLU A 49 -22.99 -5.11 -4.54
C GLU A 49 -22.56 -4.93 -6.01
N ALA A 50 -22.96 -3.81 -6.63
CA ALA A 50 -22.57 -3.45 -7.99
C ALA A 50 -21.17 -2.84 -8.10
N ASP A 51 -20.52 -2.48 -6.98
CA ASP A 51 -19.19 -1.90 -7.00
C ASP A 51 -18.13 -2.96 -7.32
N SER A 52 -17.17 -2.59 -8.16
CA SER A 52 -16.04 -3.45 -8.56
C SER A 52 -14.73 -2.69 -8.35
N PRO A 53 -14.19 -2.69 -7.12
CA PRO A 53 -12.96 -1.96 -6.82
C PRO A 53 -11.73 -2.62 -7.46
N ASP A 54 -10.81 -1.83 -7.99
CA ASP A 54 -9.53 -2.33 -8.50
C ASP A 54 -8.53 -2.62 -7.38
N VAL A 55 -8.62 -1.86 -6.27
CA VAL A 55 -7.65 -1.86 -5.18
C VAL A 55 -8.36 -1.70 -3.83
N VAL A 56 -7.90 -2.45 -2.82
CA VAL A 56 -8.28 -2.28 -1.42
C VAL A 56 -7.11 -1.66 -0.66
N ILE A 57 -7.34 -0.51 -0.02
CA ILE A 57 -6.29 0.24 0.67
C ILE A 57 -6.53 0.16 2.18
N PHE A 58 -5.58 -0.46 2.89
CA PHE A 58 -5.55 -0.49 4.35
C PHE A 58 -4.68 0.66 4.85
N PHE A 59 -5.23 1.49 5.74
CA PHE A 59 -4.46 2.40 6.57
C PHE A 59 -4.41 1.81 7.98
N ALA A 60 -3.25 1.31 8.38
CA ALA A 60 -3.17 0.52 9.61
C ALA A 60 -1.84 0.67 10.33
N ARG A 61 -1.85 0.26 11.60
CA ARG A 61 -0.68 0.18 12.46
C ARG A 61 0.13 -1.09 12.18
N PRO A 62 1.41 -1.14 12.58
CA PRO A 62 2.29 -2.27 12.29
C PRO A 62 1.75 -3.64 12.73
N GLU A 63 0.97 -3.71 13.82
CA GLU A 63 0.38 -4.98 14.26
C GLU A 63 -0.60 -5.57 13.24
N VAL A 64 -1.47 -4.74 12.67
CA VAL A 64 -2.42 -5.16 11.63
C VAL A 64 -1.68 -5.40 10.32
N LEU A 65 -0.75 -4.51 9.95
CA LEU A 65 0.08 -4.68 8.75
C LEU A 65 0.87 -5.98 8.77
N SER A 66 1.31 -6.46 9.94
CA SER A 66 2.00 -7.75 10.06
C SER A 66 1.10 -8.93 9.65
N GLY A 67 -0.19 -8.89 9.98
CA GLY A 67 -1.16 -9.89 9.55
C GLY A 67 -1.41 -9.82 8.04
N LEU A 68 -1.64 -8.61 7.52
CA LEU A 68 -1.82 -8.39 6.09
C LEU A 68 -0.60 -8.85 5.28
N PHE A 69 0.61 -8.53 5.75
CA PHE A 69 1.87 -8.95 5.15
C PHE A 69 1.98 -10.47 5.07
N THR A 70 1.74 -11.18 6.18
CA THR A 70 1.86 -12.64 6.21
C THR A 70 0.78 -13.30 5.36
N LEU A 71 -0.46 -12.78 5.38
CA LEU A 71 -1.55 -13.30 4.56
C LEU A 71 -1.29 -13.09 3.06
N ALA A 72 -0.73 -11.94 2.69
CA ALA A 72 -0.31 -11.61 1.32
C ALA A 72 0.86 -12.46 0.80
N ASN A 73 1.47 -13.32 1.62
CA ASN A 73 2.51 -14.26 1.20
C ASN A 73 2.14 -15.72 1.51
N TYR A 74 0.88 -15.99 1.88
CA TYR A 74 0.49 -17.28 2.46
C TYR A 74 0.58 -18.46 1.48
N ASP A 75 0.24 -18.22 0.21
CA ASP A 75 0.13 -19.23 -0.87
C ASP A 75 1.31 -19.22 -1.85
N SER A 76 2.33 -18.38 -1.65
CA SER A 76 3.44 -18.22 -2.59
C SER A 76 4.79 -18.59 -1.97
N SER A 77 5.66 -19.22 -2.76
CA SER A 77 7.06 -19.45 -2.39
C SER A 77 7.97 -18.25 -2.70
N ASP A 78 7.49 -17.26 -3.46
CA ASP A 78 8.22 -16.01 -3.67
C ASP A 78 8.17 -15.16 -2.38
N PRO A 79 9.30 -14.84 -1.75
CA PRO A 79 9.31 -13.99 -0.55
C PRO A 79 8.94 -12.52 -0.85
N ASN A 80 8.73 -12.14 -2.13
CA ASN A 80 8.47 -10.78 -2.56
C ASN A 80 7.00 -10.53 -2.95
N GLY A 81 6.04 -11.25 -2.36
CA GLY A 81 4.61 -11.02 -2.55
C GLY A 81 4.12 -9.65 -2.06
N VAL A 82 4.93 -8.98 -1.23
CA VAL A 82 4.73 -7.58 -0.81
C VAL A 82 5.96 -6.76 -1.21
N ILE A 83 5.76 -5.65 -1.92
CA ILE A 83 6.80 -4.72 -2.36
C ILE A 83 6.67 -3.36 -1.70
N CYS A 84 7.78 -2.63 -1.60
CA CYS A 84 7.84 -1.25 -1.10
C CYS A 84 8.60 -0.35 -2.10
N PRO A 85 8.01 -0.05 -3.26
CA PRO A 85 8.67 0.77 -4.27
C PRO A 85 8.83 2.22 -3.82
N MET A 86 9.89 2.87 -4.28
CA MET A 86 10.05 4.33 -4.15
C MET A 86 8.94 5.02 -4.94
N GLY A 87 8.29 6.03 -4.36
CA GLY A 87 7.26 6.83 -5.02
C GLY A 87 6.63 7.83 -4.06
N ALA A 88 5.73 8.67 -4.58
CA ALA A 88 4.89 9.51 -3.74
C ALA A 88 3.85 8.66 -3.00
N GLY A 89 3.26 9.21 -1.94
CA GLY A 89 2.24 8.50 -1.15
C GLY A 89 1.10 7.99 -2.03
N CYS A 90 0.61 8.83 -2.94
CA CYS A 90 -0.41 8.46 -3.93
C CYS A 90 0.03 7.32 -4.86
N SER A 91 1.29 7.29 -5.31
CA SER A 91 1.81 6.20 -6.14
C SER A 91 1.72 4.86 -5.39
N SER A 92 2.01 4.85 -4.09
CA SER A 92 2.00 3.64 -3.25
C SER A 92 0.61 3.09 -2.94
N ILE A 93 -0.44 3.93 -2.97
CA ILE A 93 -1.83 3.49 -2.71
C ILE A 93 -2.71 3.39 -3.95
N ILE A 94 -2.29 3.97 -5.09
CA ILE A 94 -3.06 4.00 -6.34
C ILE A 94 -2.27 3.37 -7.47
N SER A 95 -1.20 4.02 -7.94
CA SER A 95 -0.58 3.67 -9.23
C SER A 95 0.04 2.28 -9.21
N TYR A 96 0.89 1.99 -8.23
CA TYR A 96 1.54 0.68 -8.13
C TYR A 96 0.55 -0.49 -7.94
N PRO A 97 -0.41 -0.45 -7.00
CA PRO A 97 -1.34 -1.57 -6.84
C PRO A 97 -2.28 -1.76 -8.05
N VAL A 98 -2.72 -0.69 -8.72
CA VAL A 98 -3.48 -0.81 -9.97
C VAL A 98 -2.64 -1.48 -11.06
N LEU A 99 -1.39 -1.03 -11.24
CA LEU A 99 -0.48 -1.60 -12.24
C LEU A 99 -0.17 -3.07 -11.96
N GLU A 100 0.03 -3.46 -10.70
CA GLU A 100 0.18 -4.87 -10.32
C GLU A 100 -1.07 -5.68 -10.69
N GLY A 101 -2.28 -5.19 -10.40
CA GLY A 101 -3.53 -5.88 -10.74
C GLY A 101 -3.80 -6.04 -12.24
N GLN A 102 -3.21 -5.18 -13.07
CA GLN A 102 -3.31 -5.21 -14.54
C GLN A 102 -2.32 -6.18 -15.19
N LYS A 103 -1.31 -6.67 -14.46
CA LYS A 103 -0.40 -7.69 -14.99
C LYS A 103 -1.16 -8.97 -15.32
N GLN A 104 -0.60 -9.73 -16.27
CA GLN A 104 -1.11 -11.05 -16.64
C GLN A 104 -0.73 -12.14 -15.64
N GLU A 105 0.13 -11.83 -14.68
CA GLU A 105 0.57 -12.73 -13.61
C GLU A 105 -0.60 -13.08 -12.67
N ASP A 106 -0.67 -14.35 -12.25
CA ASP A 106 -1.71 -14.83 -11.33
C ASP A 106 -1.48 -14.40 -9.87
N GLU A 107 -0.33 -13.80 -9.56
CA GLU A 107 0.09 -13.40 -8.22
C GLU A 107 0.52 -11.92 -8.18
N PRO A 108 -0.42 -10.97 -8.35
CA PRO A 108 -0.09 -9.55 -8.34
C PRO A 108 0.37 -9.13 -6.94
N LYS A 109 1.42 -8.29 -6.89
CA LYS A 109 2.09 -7.95 -5.64
C LYS A 109 1.31 -6.91 -4.85
N VAL A 110 1.35 -7.04 -3.53
CA VAL A 110 0.77 -6.07 -2.60
C VAL A 110 1.77 -4.95 -2.34
N VAL A 111 1.30 -3.72 -2.20
CA VAL A 111 2.17 -2.54 -2.06
C VAL A 111 2.11 -2.01 -0.63
N LEU A 112 3.26 -2.02 0.06
CA LEU A 112 3.46 -1.30 1.32
C LEU A 112 3.88 0.15 1.02
N GLY A 113 3.27 1.13 1.68
CA GLY A 113 3.37 2.52 1.23
C GLY A 113 3.30 3.60 2.30
N ILE A 114 3.23 4.85 1.82
CA ILE A 114 3.25 6.10 2.58
C ILE A 114 4.55 6.25 3.39
N PHE A 115 5.68 6.05 2.73
CA PHE A 115 7.01 6.30 3.30
C PHE A 115 7.63 7.61 2.84
N ASP A 116 7.04 8.28 1.85
CA ASP A 116 7.56 9.54 1.34
C ASP A 116 7.45 10.65 2.41
N PRO A 117 8.52 11.45 2.61
CA PRO A 117 8.52 12.49 3.64
C PRO A 117 7.44 13.56 3.44
N SER A 118 6.96 13.78 2.21
CA SER A 118 5.93 14.76 1.91
C SER A 118 4.52 14.28 2.27
N ALA A 119 4.18 12.99 2.15
CA ALA A 119 2.89 12.46 2.60
C ALA A 119 2.87 12.08 4.08
N ARG A 120 4.02 11.77 4.72
CA ARG A 120 4.02 11.36 6.13
C ARG A 120 3.31 12.35 7.07
N PRO A 121 3.49 13.67 6.98
CA PRO A 121 2.75 14.60 7.83
C PRO A 121 1.22 14.52 7.72
N CYS A 122 0.70 13.96 6.63
CA CYS A 122 -0.73 13.86 6.33
C CYS A 122 -1.40 12.58 6.83
N VAL A 123 -0.64 11.64 7.43
CA VAL A 123 -1.21 10.41 8.03
C VAL A 123 -0.76 10.25 9.48
N PRO A 124 -1.54 9.55 10.33
CA PRO A 124 -1.21 9.39 11.76
C PRO A 124 0.22 8.87 12.00
N LEU A 125 0.78 9.22 13.16
CA LEU A 125 2.19 8.97 13.52
C LEU A 125 2.61 7.50 13.40
N ASP A 126 1.66 6.60 13.60
CA ASP A 126 1.85 5.17 13.73
C ASP A 126 1.10 4.37 12.66
N VAL A 127 0.63 5.05 11.61
CA VAL A 127 -0.09 4.45 10.48
C VAL A 127 0.78 4.51 9.23
N LEU A 128 0.79 3.39 8.51
CA LEU A 128 1.25 3.29 7.12
C LEU A 128 0.11 2.73 6.27
N SER A 129 0.36 2.51 4.98
CA SER A 129 -0.60 1.85 4.10
C SER A 129 -0.13 0.49 3.61
N MET A 130 -1.10 -0.39 3.34
CA MET A 130 -0.91 -1.56 2.49
C MET A 130 -2.05 -1.63 1.48
N ALA A 131 -1.72 -1.61 0.19
CA ALA A 131 -2.70 -1.61 -0.89
C ALA A 131 -2.64 -2.95 -1.65
N PHE A 132 -3.78 -3.64 -1.66
CA PHE A 132 -3.95 -4.91 -2.34
C PHE A 132 -4.62 -4.67 -3.69
N PRO A 133 -4.04 -5.14 -4.81
CA PRO A 133 -4.83 -5.37 -6.02
C PRO A 133 -6.00 -6.30 -5.70
N MET A 134 -7.20 -6.01 -6.19
CA MET A 134 -8.42 -6.74 -5.78
C MET A 134 -8.30 -8.26 -6.03
N LYS A 135 -7.73 -8.66 -7.17
CA LYS A 135 -7.42 -10.08 -7.48
C LYS A 135 -6.58 -10.76 -6.39
N ARG A 136 -5.63 -10.04 -5.77
CA ARG A 136 -4.81 -10.58 -4.67
C ARG A 136 -5.59 -10.61 -3.37
N PHE A 137 -6.40 -9.58 -3.13
CA PHE A 137 -7.21 -9.46 -1.93
C PHE A 137 -8.23 -10.61 -1.82
N GLU A 138 -8.92 -10.96 -2.91
CA GLU A 138 -9.89 -12.06 -2.94
C GLU A 138 -9.26 -13.39 -2.52
N LYS A 139 -8.08 -13.71 -3.08
CA LYS A 139 -7.30 -14.90 -2.70
C LYS A 139 -6.93 -14.86 -1.22
N ALA A 140 -6.37 -13.75 -0.76
CA ALA A 140 -5.94 -13.56 0.63
C ALA A 140 -7.10 -13.78 1.62
N VAL A 141 -8.29 -13.24 1.32
CA VAL A 141 -9.51 -13.45 2.12
C VAL A 141 -9.91 -14.93 2.15
N GLY A 142 -9.83 -15.62 1.00
CA GLY A 142 -10.12 -17.05 0.89
C GLY A 142 -9.24 -17.94 1.78
N TYR A 143 -8.04 -17.49 2.14
CA TYR A 143 -7.11 -18.25 3.00
C TYR A 143 -7.31 -18.03 4.49
N MET A 144 -8.13 -17.05 4.91
CA MET A 144 -8.13 -16.58 6.30
C MET A 144 -8.36 -17.69 7.33
N GLU A 145 -9.35 -18.55 7.10
CA GLU A 145 -9.72 -19.63 8.04
C GLU A 145 -8.61 -20.69 8.18
N GLU A 146 -7.93 -21.02 7.08
CA GLU A 146 -6.87 -22.04 7.07
C GLU A 146 -5.50 -21.46 7.47
N SER A 147 -5.36 -20.14 7.48
CA SER A 147 -4.08 -19.45 7.72
C SER A 147 -3.69 -19.36 9.20
N PHE A 148 -2.51 -18.75 9.44
CA PHE A 148 -2.02 -18.43 10.76
C PHE A 148 -2.99 -17.59 11.62
N LEU A 149 -4.00 -16.94 11.02
CA LEU A 149 -5.00 -16.14 11.72
C LEU A 149 -5.84 -16.96 12.71
N SER A 150 -6.00 -18.27 12.50
CA SER A 150 -6.69 -19.17 13.43
C SER A 150 -5.80 -19.70 14.57
N THR A 151 -4.52 -19.33 14.58
CA THR A 151 -3.52 -19.90 15.52
C THR A 151 -3.34 -19.08 16.79
N LYS A 152 -2.79 -19.74 17.83
CA LYS A 152 -2.39 -19.08 19.09
C LYS A 152 -1.38 -17.94 18.88
N THR A 153 -0.58 -18.00 17.81
CA THR A 153 0.38 -16.94 17.48
C THR A 153 -0.37 -15.66 17.13
N TRP A 154 -1.38 -15.75 16.26
CA TRP A 154 -2.19 -14.58 15.91
C TRP A 154 -3.02 -14.06 17.10
N THR A 155 -3.54 -14.94 17.95
CA THR A 155 -4.24 -14.52 19.18
C THR A 155 -3.38 -13.59 20.07
N ARG A 156 -2.05 -13.80 20.12
CA ARG A 156 -1.14 -12.90 20.84
C ARG A 156 -1.00 -11.55 20.15
N VAL A 157 -0.99 -11.52 18.82
CA VAL A 157 -0.96 -10.27 18.03
C VAL A 157 -2.27 -9.50 18.18
N GLN A 158 -3.43 -10.17 18.19
CA GLN A 158 -4.73 -9.54 18.44
C GLN A 158 -4.76 -8.79 19.78
N LYS A 159 -4.23 -9.39 20.86
CA LYS A 159 -4.06 -8.70 22.15
C LYS A 159 -3.18 -7.45 22.03
N LYS A 160 -2.16 -7.47 21.15
CA LYS A 160 -1.32 -6.29 20.87
C LYS A 160 -2.09 -5.22 20.10
N ILE A 161 -2.92 -5.61 19.13
CA ILE A 161 -3.83 -4.71 18.38
C ILE A 161 -4.78 -4.01 19.36
N GLU A 162 -5.41 -4.74 20.28
CA GLU A 162 -6.31 -4.18 21.30
C GLU A 162 -5.60 -3.16 22.20
N ARG A 163 -4.40 -3.51 22.69
CA ARG A 163 -3.57 -2.60 23.49
C ARG A 163 -3.20 -1.35 22.72
N SER A 164 -2.80 -1.49 21.46
CA SER A 164 -2.50 -0.38 20.55
C SER A 164 -3.74 0.52 20.40
N ALA A 165 -4.90 -0.05 20.08
CA ALA A 165 -6.16 0.69 19.98
C ALA A 165 -6.58 1.40 21.28
N ALA A 166 -6.25 0.87 22.45
CA ALA A 166 -6.54 1.51 23.73
C ALA A 166 -5.63 2.72 24.01
N LEU A 167 -4.35 2.68 23.59
CA LEU A 167 -3.42 3.79 23.77
C LEU A 167 -3.86 5.02 22.96
N TYR A 168 -4.26 4.82 21.71
CA TYR A 168 -4.63 5.91 20.81
C TYR A 168 -6.10 6.35 20.89
N ARG A 169 -6.93 5.68 21.70
CA ARG A 169 -8.27 6.19 22.08
C ARG A 169 -8.23 7.20 23.23
N LYS A 170 -7.09 7.30 23.93
CA LYS A 170 -6.90 8.14 25.11
C LYS A 170 -6.16 9.45 24.82
N GLY A 171 -5.79 9.70 23.56
CA GLY A 171 -5.25 10.97 23.09
C GLY A 171 -6.25 11.63 22.15
#